data_AF-A0A0L1LP40-F1
#
_entry.id   AF-A0A0L1LP40-F1
#
_cell.length_a   1.000
_cell.length_b   1.000
_cell.length_c   1.000
_cell.angle_alpha   90.00
_cell.angle_beta   90.00
_cell.angle_gamma   90.00
#
_symmetry.space_group_name_H-M   'P 1'
#
loop_
_entity.id
_entity.type
_entity.pdbx_description
1 polymer ?
#
loop_
_entity_poly.entity_id
_entity_poly.type
_entity_poly.pdbx_seq_one_letter_code
_entity_poly.pdbx_strand_id
1 'polypeptide(L)'
;AFLNPGQPARVPFVARQLEGAAGPIVAVSDYMKAVPDQIRQFVPNEFASLGADGFGFSDTRAAARRFFKNDTHSIVVKTLQLLAARGDVEEGAPSYAMDRYKLLDVRAGTTGGAGGDS
;
A
#
# COMPACT_ATOMS: atom_id res chain seq x y z
N ALA A 1 23.25 -18.99 3.02
CA ALA A 1 22.51 -18.92 1.73
C ALA A 1 22.32 -20.34 1.19
N PHE A 2 21.24 -20.66 0.46
CA PHE A 2 20.93 -22.05 0.02
C PHE A 2 22.13 -22.79 -0.59
N LEU A 3 22.89 -22.12 -1.47
CA LEU A 3 24.09 -22.68 -2.11
C LEU A 3 25.41 -22.35 -1.37
N ASN A 4 25.37 -21.56 -0.31
CA ASN A 4 26.57 -21.16 0.46
C ASN A 4 26.26 -21.27 1.97
N PRO A 5 26.11 -22.49 2.51
CA PRO A 5 26.05 -22.69 3.95
C PRO A 5 27.40 -22.30 4.59
N GLY A 6 27.39 -21.67 5.77
CA GLY A 6 28.59 -21.23 6.49
C GLY A 6 29.13 -19.84 6.12
N GLN A 7 28.67 -19.24 5.01
CA GLN A 7 28.98 -17.84 4.66
C GLN A 7 27.91 -16.88 5.19
N PRO A 8 28.27 -15.61 5.52
CA PRO A 8 27.29 -14.59 5.86
C PRO A 8 26.19 -14.46 4.79
N ALA A 9 24.94 -14.32 5.23
CA ALA A 9 23.82 -14.14 4.31
C ALA A 9 23.96 -12.78 3.58
N ARG A 10 23.74 -12.78 2.27
CA ARG A 10 23.65 -11.53 1.51
C ARG A 10 22.34 -10.83 1.86
N VAL A 11 22.42 -9.52 2.07
CA VAL A 11 21.23 -8.70 2.36
C VAL A 11 20.58 -8.28 1.03
N PRO A 12 19.29 -8.58 0.80
CA PRO A 12 18.55 -8.11 -0.37
C PRO A 12 18.64 -6.59 -0.52
N PHE A 13 18.68 -6.07 -1.75
CA PHE A 13 18.81 -4.63 -1.98
C PHE A 13 17.66 -3.83 -1.32
N VAL A 14 16.41 -4.29 -1.47
CA VAL A 14 15.25 -3.63 -0.85
C VAL A 14 15.33 -3.62 0.68
N ALA A 15 15.86 -4.68 1.30
CA ALA A 15 16.06 -4.73 2.75
C ALA A 15 17.07 -3.68 3.21
N ARG A 16 18.14 -3.44 2.43
CA ARG A 16 19.11 -2.36 2.69
C ARG A 16 18.50 -0.97 2.52
N GLN A 17 17.65 -0.77 1.52
CA GLN A 17 17.00 0.52 1.29
C GLN A 17 15.97 0.87 2.39
N LEU A 18 15.37 -0.14 3.01
CA LEU A 18 14.42 0.01 4.11
C LEU A 18 15.07 -0.13 5.50
N GLU A 19 16.40 -0.18 5.57
CA GLU A 19 17.10 -0.28 6.85
C GLU A 19 16.77 0.94 7.74
N GLY A 20 16.35 0.68 8.97
CA GLY A 20 15.91 1.73 9.91
C GLY A 20 14.49 2.24 9.71
N ALA A 21 13.74 1.75 8.69
CA ALA A 21 12.34 2.10 8.52
C ALA A 21 11.51 1.61 9.73
N ALA A 22 10.86 2.54 10.42
CA ALA A 22 9.96 2.26 11.53
C ALA A 22 8.51 2.11 11.03
N GLY A 23 7.75 1.22 11.66
CA GLY A 23 6.33 1.05 11.33
C GLY A 23 6.07 0.05 10.20
N PRO A 24 4.80 -0.06 9.77
CA PRO A 24 4.41 -0.88 8.64
C PRO A 24 4.79 -0.24 7.30
N ILE A 25 5.00 -1.07 6.28
CA ILE A 25 5.23 -0.66 4.90
C ILE A 25 3.95 -0.88 4.09
N VAL A 26 3.45 0.17 3.44
CA VAL A 26 2.32 0.08 2.50
C VAL A 26 2.84 0.30 1.09
N ALA A 27 2.87 -0.74 0.28
CA ALA A 27 3.26 -0.69 -1.12
C ALA A 27 2.02 -0.54 -2.02
N VAL A 28 2.08 0.35 -3.00
CA VAL A 28 0.92 0.73 -3.83
C VAL A 28 1.31 0.65 -5.29
N SER A 29 0.46 0.07 -6.12
CA SER A 29 0.68 -0.07 -7.55
C SER A 29 -0.59 0.27 -8.34
N ASP A 30 -0.41 0.76 -9.57
CA ASP A 30 -1.47 0.80 -10.60
C ASP A 30 -1.62 -0.57 -11.31
N TYR A 31 -0.81 -1.57 -10.94
CA TYR A 31 -0.99 -2.99 -11.27
C TYR A 31 -1.64 -3.76 -10.10
N MET A 32 -1.92 -5.03 -10.31
CA MET A 32 -2.37 -5.96 -9.26
C MET A 32 -1.41 -6.03 -8.06
N LYS A 33 -1.94 -6.40 -6.88
CA LYS A 33 -1.16 -6.55 -5.63
C LYS A 33 0.00 -7.54 -5.76
N ALA A 34 -0.16 -8.53 -6.66
CA ALA A 34 0.89 -9.50 -6.93
C ALA A 34 2.23 -8.87 -7.35
N VAL A 35 2.24 -7.65 -7.91
CA VAL A 35 3.48 -6.95 -8.27
C VAL A 35 4.29 -6.54 -7.03
N PRO A 36 3.78 -5.68 -6.12
CA PRO A 36 4.51 -5.38 -4.87
C PRO A 36 4.71 -6.61 -3.98
N ASP A 37 3.83 -7.62 -4.04
CA ASP A 37 3.98 -8.84 -3.24
C ASP A 37 5.22 -9.67 -3.60
N GLN A 38 5.79 -9.51 -4.80
CA GLN A 38 7.02 -10.19 -5.21
C GLN A 38 8.21 -9.93 -4.27
N ILE A 39 8.24 -8.76 -3.62
CA ILE A 39 9.32 -8.39 -2.70
C ILE A 39 8.99 -8.65 -1.22
N ARG A 40 7.77 -9.12 -0.90
CA ARG A 40 7.29 -9.27 0.49
C ARG A 40 8.27 -10.03 1.37
N GLN A 41 8.81 -11.14 0.87
CA GLN A 41 9.72 -12.03 1.61
C GLN A 41 11.04 -11.34 2.04
N PHE A 42 11.41 -10.24 1.36
CA PHE A 42 12.65 -9.51 1.63
C PHE A 42 12.44 -8.29 2.53
N VAL A 43 11.19 -7.95 2.87
CA VAL A 43 10.86 -6.79 3.73
C VAL A 43 10.58 -7.29 5.14
N PRO A 44 11.39 -6.92 6.15
CA PRO A 44 11.23 -7.43 7.52
C PRO A 44 10.01 -6.83 8.24
N ASN A 45 9.61 -5.61 7.87
CA ASN A 45 8.45 -4.93 8.44
C ASN A 45 7.14 -5.67 8.14
N GLU A 46 6.11 -5.37 8.94
CA GLU A 46 4.73 -5.59 8.51
C GLU A 46 4.50 -4.91 7.16
N PHE A 47 3.81 -5.59 6.26
CA PHE A 47 3.72 -5.18 4.86
C PHE A 47 2.30 -5.39 4.35
N ALA A 48 1.77 -4.38 3.66
CA ALA A 48 0.53 -4.50 2.92
C ALA A 48 0.67 -3.96 1.50
N SER A 49 -0.03 -4.57 0.56
CA SER A 49 -0.11 -4.14 -0.82
C SER A 49 -1.50 -3.59 -1.17
N LEU A 50 -1.52 -2.48 -1.90
CA LEU A 50 -2.68 -1.94 -2.60
C LEU A 50 -2.39 -1.99 -4.10
N GLY A 51 -3.41 -2.24 -4.90
CA GLY A 51 -3.25 -2.59 -6.30
C GLY A 51 -4.59 -2.65 -7.04
N ALA A 52 -4.53 -2.55 -8.36
CA ALA A 52 -5.67 -2.58 -9.26
C ALA A 52 -5.97 -4.02 -9.73
N ASP A 53 -6.39 -4.86 -8.78
CA ASP A 53 -6.83 -6.23 -9.08
C ASP A 53 -8.23 -6.23 -9.73
N GLY A 54 -8.44 -7.13 -10.69
CA GLY A 54 -9.71 -7.28 -11.41
C GLY A 54 -9.69 -6.70 -12.83
N PHE A 55 -10.88 -6.57 -13.41
CA PHE A 55 -11.04 -6.06 -14.78
C PHE A 55 -11.00 -4.52 -14.81
N GLY A 56 -10.44 -3.98 -15.89
CA GLY A 56 -10.52 -2.55 -16.17
C GLY A 56 -11.94 -2.10 -16.50
N PHE A 57 -12.19 -0.80 -16.31
CA PHE A 57 -13.45 -0.15 -16.65
C PHE A 57 -13.18 1.30 -17.10
N SER A 58 -14.17 1.92 -17.75
CA SER A 58 -14.06 3.30 -18.23
C SER A 58 -14.61 4.28 -17.19
N ASP A 59 -13.74 5.15 -16.68
CA ASP A 59 -14.09 6.28 -15.81
C ASP A 59 -12.90 7.26 -15.78
N THR A 60 -13.02 8.35 -15.03
CA THR A 60 -11.92 9.25 -14.68
C THR A 60 -10.85 8.53 -13.87
N ARG A 61 -9.59 8.98 -13.96
CA ARG A 61 -8.47 8.42 -13.17
C ARG A 61 -8.75 8.43 -11.65
N ALA A 62 -9.38 9.49 -11.16
CA ALA A 62 -9.68 9.65 -9.75
C ALA A 62 -10.73 8.63 -9.27
N ALA A 63 -11.80 8.43 -10.04
CA ALA A 63 -12.80 7.40 -9.77
C ALA A 63 -12.22 5.99 -9.91
N ALA A 64 -11.40 5.74 -10.94
CA ALA A 64 -10.72 4.46 -11.16
C ALA A 64 -9.84 4.06 -9.96
N ARG A 65 -8.98 4.97 -9.48
CA ARG A 65 -8.12 4.69 -8.32
C ARG A 65 -8.90 4.49 -7.03
N ARG A 66 -9.95 5.27 -6.82
CA ARG A 66 -10.87 5.07 -5.68
C ARG A 66 -11.60 3.73 -5.79
N PHE A 67 -12.01 3.29 -6.97
CA PHE A 67 -12.64 1.99 -7.17
C PHE A 67 -11.70 0.86 -6.73
N PHE A 68 -10.47 0.84 -7.27
CA PHE A 68 -9.45 -0.15 -6.94
C PHE A 68 -8.84 -0.02 -5.53
N LYS A 69 -9.18 1.05 -4.81
CA LYS A 69 -8.66 1.35 -3.46
C LYS A 69 -7.14 1.49 -3.42
N ASN A 70 -6.57 2.10 -4.46
CA ASN A 70 -5.14 2.41 -4.56
C ASN A 70 -4.87 3.93 -4.61
N ASP A 71 -5.85 4.74 -4.21
CA ASP A 71 -5.74 6.19 -4.09
C ASP A 71 -5.20 6.63 -2.71
N THR A 72 -4.89 7.92 -2.57
CA THR A 72 -4.32 8.51 -1.35
C THR A 72 -5.11 8.17 -0.08
N HIS A 73 -6.44 8.28 -0.09
CA HIS A 73 -7.24 7.99 1.09
C HIS A 73 -7.28 6.50 1.43
N SER A 74 -7.21 5.62 0.43
CA SER A 74 -7.09 4.18 0.67
C SER A 74 -5.75 3.83 1.31
N ILE A 75 -4.67 4.53 0.92
CA ILE A 75 -3.35 4.40 1.56
C ILE A 75 -3.42 4.81 3.03
N VAL A 76 -4.06 5.95 3.33
CA VAL A 76 -4.24 6.43 4.72
C VAL A 76 -5.01 5.42 5.55
N VAL A 77 -6.18 4.98 5.08
CA VAL A 77 -7.01 4.01 5.80
C VAL A 77 -6.25 2.70 6.03
N LYS A 78 -5.54 2.19 5.02
CA LYS A 78 -4.73 0.97 5.17
C LYS A 78 -3.57 1.15 6.15
N THR A 79 -2.91 2.30 6.13
CA THR A 79 -1.82 2.62 7.08
C THR A 79 -2.34 2.68 8.50
N LEU A 80 -3.45 3.40 8.73
CA LEU A 80 -4.10 3.46 10.04
C LEU A 80 -4.55 2.09 10.53
N GLN A 81 -5.05 1.23 9.64
CA GLN A 81 -5.42 -0.15 9.99
C GLN A 81 -4.24 -0.92 10.56
N LEU A 82 -3.07 -0.83 9.93
CA LEU A 82 -1.86 -1.53 10.40
C LEU A 82 -1.34 -0.92 11.72
N LEU A 83 -1.33 0.41 11.83
CA LEU A 83 -0.92 1.09 13.06
C LEU A 83 -1.87 0.79 14.24
N ALA A 84 -3.17 0.74 14.00
CA ALA A 84 -4.16 0.40 15.03
C ALA A 84 -4.00 -1.04 15.52
N ALA A 85 -3.73 -1.98 14.61
CA ALA A 85 -3.46 -3.38 14.97
C ALA A 85 -2.20 -3.54 15.85
N ARG A 86 -1.26 -2.60 15.75
CA ARG A 86 -0.05 -2.51 16.60
C ARG A 86 -0.28 -1.78 17.92
N GLY A 87 -1.41 -1.11 18.09
CA GLY A 87 -1.69 -0.21 19.22
C GLY A 87 -0.97 1.14 19.13
N ASP A 88 -0.39 1.49 17.98
CA ASP A 88 0.34 2.74 17.77
C ASP A 88 -0.62 3.95 17.57
N VAL A 89 -1.89 3.68 17.24
CA VAL A 89 -2.97 4.66 17.15
C VAL A 89 -4.26 4.07 17.73
N GLU A 90 -5.27 4.92 17.96
CA GLU A 90 -6.59 4.48 18.43
C GLU A 90 -7.23 3.44 17.51
N GLU A 91 -7.86 2.42 18.12
CA GLU A 91 -8.52 1.32 17.40
C GLU A 91 -9.58 1.82 16.40
N GLY A 92 -10.25 2.94 16.71
CA GLY A 92 -11.27 3.57 15.86
C GLY A 92 -10.72 4.46 14.74
N ALA A 93 -9.40 4.71 14.67
CA ALA A 93 -8.83 5.58 13.65
C ALA A 93 -9.10 5.12 12.20
N PRO A 94 -9.03 3.82 11.85
CA PRO A 94 -9.29 3.35 10.48
C PRO A 94 -10.75 3.53 10.06
N SER A 95 -11.71 3.22 10.94
CA SER A 95 -13.14 3.38 10.64
C SER A 95 -13.50 4.85 10.51
N TYR A 96 -13.03 5.69 11.42
CA TYR A 96 -13.18 7.14 11.34
C TYR A 96 -12.64 7.70 10.00
N ALA A 97 -11.43 7.30 9.59
CA ALA A 97 -10.85 7.74 8.33
C ALA A 97 -11.65 7.24 7.12
N MET A 98 -12.12 5.99 7.14
CA MET A 98 -12.93 5.42 6.08
C MET A 98 -14.22 6.22 5.84
N ASP A 99 -14.90 6.59 6.93
CA ASP A 99 -16.13 7.39 6.90
C ASP A 99 -15.83 8.83 6.46
N ARG A 100 -14.81 9.46 7.05
CA ARG A 100 -14.37 10.82 6.72
C ARG A 100 -14.04 10.98 5.23
N TYR A 101 -13.34 10.01 4.66
CA TYR A 101 -12.92 10.04 3.26
C TYR A 101 -13.94 9.44 2.29
N LYS A 102 -15.09 8.98 2.79
CA LYS A 102 -16.13 8.31 2.01
C LYS A 102 -15.54 7.23 1.13
N LEU A 103 -14.75 6.32 1.71
CA LEU A 103 -13.89 5.40 0.97
C LEU A 103 -14.65 4.48 0.00
N LEU A 104 -15.95 4.27 0.24
CA LEU A 104 -16.83 3.44 -0.60
C LEU A 104 -17.50 4.23 -1.74
N ASP A 105 -17.44 5.57 -1.73
CA ASP A 105 -17.98 6.42 -2.78
C ASP A 105 -16.91 6.68 -3.85
N VAL A 106 -17.11 6.13 -5.04
CA VAL A 106 -16.20 6.30 -6.20
C VAL A 106 -16.04 7.77 -6.60
N ARG A 107 -17.05 8.61 -6.37
CA ARG A 107 -17.07 10.02 -6.74
C ARG A 107 -16.29 10.89 -5.76
N ALA A 108 -15.96 10.37 -4.57
CA ALA A 108 -15.14 11.03 -3.57
C ALA A 108 -13.62 10.82 -3.81
N GLY A 109 -13.23 10.16 -4.91
CA GLY A 109 -11.83 10.05 -5.32
C GLY A 109 -11.28 11.38 -5.82
N THR A 110 -10.10 11.78 -5.35
CA THR A 110 -9.42 13.04 -5.76
C THR A 110 -8.01 12.81 -6.31
N THR A 111 -7.47 11.59 -6.19
CA THR A 111 -6.09 11.29 -6.59
C THR A 111 -5.96 11.22 -8.11
N GLY A 112 -5.02 11.99 -8.68
CA GLY A 112 -4.82 12.06 -10.14
C GLY A 112 -5.72 13.07 -10.86
N GLY A 113 -6.34 14.01 -10.13
CA GLY A 113 -7.20 15.08 -10.67
C GLY A 113 -6.46 16.29 -11.25
N ALA A 114 -5.14 16.38 -11.13
CA ALA A 114 -4.33 17.44 -11.75
C ALA A 114 -3.05 16.85 -12.34
N GLY A 115 -2.74 17.17 -13.59
CA GLY A 115 -1.53 16.74 -14.27
C GLY A 115 -1.76 15.67 -15.34
N GLY A 116 -2.54 16.02 -16.37
CA GLY A 116 -2.18 15.57 -17.71
C GLY A 116 -1.02 16.44 -18.14
N ASP A 117 0.19 15.89 -18.09
CA ASP A 117 1.24 16.11 -19.07
C ASP A 117 2.20 14.94 -18.93
N SER A 118 2.26 14.15 -19.99
CA SER A 118 3.39 13.26 -20.29
C SER A 118 4.41 14.05 -21.08
#